data_AF-A0A2T3L8E8-F1
#
_entry.id   AF-A0A2T3L8E8-F1
#
_cell.length_a   1.000
_cell.length_b   1.000
_cell.length_c   1.000
_cell.angle_alpha   90.00
_cell.angle_beta   90.00
_cell.angle_gamma   90.00
#
_symmetry.space_group_name_H-M   'P 1'
#
loop_
_entity.id
_entity.type
_entity.pdbx_description
1 polymer ?
#
loop_
_entity_poly.entity_id
_entity_poly.type
_entity_poly.pdbx_seq_one_letter_code
_entity_poly.pdbx_strand_id
1 'polypeptide(L)'
;MTPSRNPFVALLDLLRSPIDCFAAIYERPKWAFIPYLIIILSPLLVWFSYFDNVDMAWLQQVLMTQLSNNGQLIEQDWLTQDVLTAGEIFSDIFGRTVCVFVLALWLNLSTKGNRYKHSYGKWLAASCFIMLPTLVGDIASFTNILFNSNNIMPNAADLNSLNGLLKLPLNHPWAPFATTVPLLAPWYIALTYTSVAAWTDFDRAKAIIVAALPWLLILTIWPIMILVA
;
A
#
# COMPACT_ATOMS: atom_id res chain seq x y z
N MET A 1 15.32 -10.43 23.21
CA MET A 1 14.45 -10.69 22.04
C MET A 1 13.93 -12.10 22.18
N THR A 2 12.62 -12.28 22.09
CA THR A 2 11.97 -13.59 22.14
C THR A 2 11.20 -13.75 20.85
N PRO A 3 11.77 -14.43 19.83
CA PRO A 3 11.12 -14.56 18.53
C PRO A 3 9.70 -15.12 18.64
N SER A 4 8.77 -14.59 17.84
CA SER A 4 7.38 -15.07 17.75
C SER A 4 7.30 -16.58 17.56
N ARG A 5 6.36 -17.21 18.28
CA ARG A 5 6.25 -18.67 18.39
C ARG A 5 5.64 -19.33 17.15
N ASN A 6 4.74 -18.64 16.46
CA ASN A 6 4.03 -19.13 15.28
C ASN A 6 3.64 -17.91 14.38
N PRO A 7 3.21 -18.13 13.12
CA PRO A 7 2.96 -17.01 12.21
C PRO A 7 1.81 -16.10 12.63
N PHE A 8 0.77 -16.60 13.30
CA PHE A 8 -0.35 -15.78 13.78
C PHE A 8 0.07 -14.87 14.93
N VAL A 9 0.92 -15.38 15.83
CA VAL A 9 1.54 -14.57 16.87
C VAL A 9 2.45 -13.51 16.26
N ALA A 10 3.18 -13.83 15.18
CA ALA A 10 4.00 -12.83 14.48
C ALA A 10 3.16 -11.68 13.90
N LEU A 11 1.94 -11.93 13.41
CA LEU A 11 1.02 -10.88 12.97
C LEU A 11 0.65 -9.91 14.13
N LEU A 12 0.41 -10.46 15.32
CA LEU A 12 0.09 -9.66 16.51
C LEU A 12 1.31 -8.94 17.07
N ASP A 13 2.46 -9.61 17.08
CA ASP A 13 3.74 -9.05 17.52
C ASP A 13 4.19 -7.92 16.59
N LEU A 14 3.84 -7.93 15.30
CA LEU A 14 4.10 -6.78 14.43
C LEU A 14 3.53 -5.47 15.00
N LEU A 15 2.39 -5.54 15.70
CA LEU A 15 1.74 -4.36 16.30
C LEU A 15 2.27 -4.07 17.71
N ARG A 16 2.61 -5.11 18.49
CA ARG A 16 2.95 -5.00 19.92
C ARG A 16 4.45 -4.96 20.18
N SER A 17 5.20 -5.79 19.49
CA SER A 17 6.65 -5.99 19.61
C SER A 17 7.29 -6.26 18.23
N PRO A 18 7.34 -5.24 17.34
CA PRO A 18 7.76 -5.44 15.94
C PRO A 18 9.14 -6.10 15.81
N ILE A 19 10.04 -5.89 16.78
CA ILE A 19 11.37 -6.46 16.80
C ILE A 19 11.37 -7.99 16.99
N ASP A 20 10.46 -8.52 17.83
CA ASP A 20 10.33 -9.96 18.04
C ASP A 20 9.69 -10.64 16.82
N CYS A 21 8.75 -9.95 16.16
CA CYS A 21 8.22 -10.36 14.86
C CYS A 21 9.36 -10.48 13.83
N PHE A 22 10.14 -9.41 13.59
CA PHE A 22 11.22 -9.46 12.61
C PHE A 22 12.33 -10.45 12.99
N ALA A 23 12.58 -10.70 14.28
CA ALA A 23 13.47 -11.79 14.68
C ALA A 23 12.95 -13.17 14.22
N ALA A 24 11.66 -13.44 14.36
CA ALA A 24 11.06 -14.70 13.89
C ALA A 24 11.05 -14.81 12.35
N ILE A 25 10.77 -13.72 11.64
CA ILE A 25 10.75 -13.71 10.17
C ILE A 25 12.14 -13.92 9.58
N TYR A 26 13.19 -13.45 10.28
CA TYR A 26 14.56 -13.71 9.89
C TYR A 26 14.89 -15.21 9.82
N GLU A 27 14.41 -15.97 10.80
CA GLU A 27 14.60 -17.42 10.91
C GLU A 27 13.64 -18.19 10.02
N ARG A 28 12.40 -17.69 9.84
CA ARG A 28 11.30 -18.39 9.18
C ARG A 28 10.65 -17.53 8.08
N PRO A 29 11.37 -17.18 7.01
CA PRO A 29 10.87 -16.29 5.97
C PRO A 29 9.62 -16.81 5.24
N LYS A 30 9.39 -18.14 5.25
CA LYS A 30 8.18 -18.76 4.67
C LYS A 30 6.88 -18.29 5.34
N TRP A 31 6.94 -17.80 6.58
CA TRP A 31 5.77 -17.24 7.27
C TRP A 31 5.19 -16.01 6.56
N ALA A 32 5.98 -15.32 5.73
CA ALA A 32 5.54 -14.16 4.96
C ALA A 32 4.47 -14.45 3.90
N PHE A 33 4.20 -15.73 3.60
CA PHE A 33 3.07 -16.09 2.73
C PHE A 33 1.73 -15.65 3.33
N ILE A 34 1.56 -15.76 4.65
CA ILE A 34 0.32 -15.38 5.33
C ILE A 34 0.02 -13.87 5.24
N PRO A 35 0.92 -12.96 5.65
CA PRO A 35 0.67 -11.52 5.51
C PRO A 35 0.56 -11.10 4.04
N TYR A 36 1.30 -11.73 3.12
CA TYR A 36 1.14 -11.45 1.70
C TYR A 36 -0.29 -11.76 1.23
N LEU A 37 -0.83 -12.94 1.56
CA LEU A 37 -2.22 -13.27 1.24
C LEU A 37 -3.21 -12.29 1.85
N ILE A 38 -3.00 -11.87 3.10
CA ILE A 38 -3.87 -10.88 3.76
C ILE A 38 -3.89 -9.57 2.97
N ILE A 39 -2.73 -9.06 2.56
CA ILE A 39 -2.59 -7.77 1.86
C ILE A 39 -3.18 -7.78 0.46
N ILE A 40 -3.13 -8.91 -0.27
CA ILE A 40 -3.68 -9.02 -1.63
C ILE A 40 -5.16 -9.41 -1.64
N LEU A 41 -5.68 -10.04 -0.58
CA LEU A 41 -7.09 -10.41 -0.50
C LEU A 41 -7.94 -9.31 0.16
N SER A 42 -7.36 -8.45 0.99
CA SER A 42 -8.10 -7.37 1.65
C SER A 42 -8.78 -6.36 0.69
N PRO A 43 -8.21 -6.00 -0.49
CA PRO A 43 -8.89 -5.11 -1.43
C PRO A 43 -10.18 -5.69 -1.99
N LEU A 44 -10.30 -7.04 -2.08
CA LEU A 44 -11.53 -7.68 -2.55
C LEU A 44 -12.71 -7.27 -1.68
N LEU A 45 -12.54 -7.29 -0.36
CA LEU A 45 -13.60 -6.92 0.59
C LEU A 45 -14.03 -5.46 0.41
N VAL A 46 -13.07 -4.56 0.17
CA VAL A 46 -13.34 -3.13 -0.01
C VAL A 46 -14.07 -2.89 -1.32
N TRP A 47 -13.53 -3.37 -2.44
CA TRP A 47 -14.06 -3.03 -3.76
C TRP A 47 -15.37 -3.75 -4.10
N PHE A 48 -15.55 -5.01 -3.66
CA PHE A 48 -16.87 -5.64 -3.77
C PHE A 48 -17.91 -4.89 -2.94
N SER A 49 -17.59 -4.49 -1.70
CA SER A 49 -18.51 -3.70 -0.88
C SER A 49 -18.82 -2.35 -1.49
N TYR A 50 -17.82 -1.68 -2.09
CA TYR A 50 -18.02 -0.38 -2.72
C TYR A 50 -18.97 -0.48 -3.92
N PHE A 51 -18.67 -1.35 -4.88
CA PHE A 51 -19.42 -1.43 -6.13
C PHE A 51 -20.81 -2.05 -5.97
N ASP A 52 -21.06 -2.83 -4.92
CA ASP A 52 -22.40 -3.35 -4.57
C ASP A 52 -23.32 -2.28 -3.95
N ASN A 53 -22.76 -1.24 -3.32
CA ASN A 53 -23.53 -0.21 -2.62
C ASN A 53 -23.63 1.13 -3.39
N VAL A 54 -22.68 1.42 -4.27
CA VAL A 54 -22.65 2.69 -5.02
C VAL A 54 -23.75 2.76 -6.08
N ASP A 55 -24.32 3.96 -6.30
CA ASP A 55 -25.19 4.19 -7.44
C ASP A 55 -24.35 4.20 -8.73
N MET A 56 -24.41 3.08 -9.46
CA MET A 56 -23.66 2.90 -10.69
C MET A 56 -24.08 3.87 -11.81
N ALA A 57 -25.34 4.27 -11.88
CA ALA A 57 -25.80 5.21 -12.90
C ALA A 57 -25.22 6.61 -12.62
N TRP A 58 -25.22 7.03 -11.36
CA TRP A 58 -24.56 8.25 -10.93
C TRP A 58 -23.05 8.20 -11.19
N LEU A 59 -22.38 7.11 -10.79
CA LEU A 59 -20.94 6.96 -10.93
C LEU A 59 -20.52 7.03 -12.40
N GLN A 60 -21.20 6.32 -13.29
CA GLN A 60 -20.96 6.35 -14.73
C GLN A 60 -21.08 7.77 -15.29
N GLN A 61 -22.14 8.51 -14.91
CA GLN A 61 -22.34 9.88 -15.36
C GLN A 61 -21.19 10.80 -14.92
N VAL A 62 -20.75 10.68 -13.67
CA VAL A 62 -19.63 11.49 -13.16
C VAL A 62 -18.33 11.12 -13.85
N LEU A 63 -18.03 9.83 -14.03
CA LEU A 63 -16.81 9.37 -14.72
C LEU A 63 -16.79 9.83 -16.18
N MET A 64 -17.90 9.67 -16.91
CA MET A 64 -18.01 10.17 -18.29
C MET A 64 -17.74 11.66 -18.37
N THR A 65 -18.29 12.45 -17.43
CA THR A 65 -18.10 13.90 -17.39
C THR A 65 -16.64 14.27 -17.11
N GLN A 66 -15.99 13.63 -16.14
CA GLN A 66 -14.60 13.94 -15.79
C GLN A 66 -13.61 13.52 -16.88
N LEU A 67 -13.87 12.41 -17.57
CA LEU A 67 -12.94 11.82 -18.53
C LEU A 67 -13.14 12.36 -19.96
N SER A 68 -14.38 12.70 -20.35
CA SER A 68 -14.66 13.34 -21.64
C SER A 68 -14.00 14.72 -21.75
N ASN A 69 -13.88 15.44 -20.63
CA ASN A 69 -13.17 16.72 -20.57
C ASN A 69 -11.65 16.60 -20.78
N ASN A 70 -11.09 15.38 -20.71
CA ASN A 70 -9.68 15.08 -20.97
C ASN A 70 -9.42 14.53 -22.40
N GLY A 71 -10.42 14.56 -23.29
CA GLY A 71 -10.27 14.09 -24.68
C GLY A 71 -10.14 12.56 -24.82
N GLN A 72 -10.35 11.81 -23.75
CA GLN A 72 -10.42 10.34 -23.78
C GLN A 72 -11.83 9.92 -24.20
N LEU A 73 -11.96 9.30 -25.37
CA LEU A 73 -13.17 8.59 -25.76
C LEU A 73 -13.25 7.31 -24.93
N ILE A 74 -14.08 7.32 -23.89
CA ILE A 74 -14.35 6.13 -23.09
C ILE A 74 -15.63 5.50 -23.61
N GLU A 75 -15.50 4.24 -24.03
CA GLU A 75 -16.66 3.42 -24.36
C GLU A 75 -17.46 3.16 -23.08
N GLN A 76 -18.78 3.35 -23.13
CA GLN A 76 -19.66 3.15 -21.97
C GLN A 76 -19.54 1.73 -21.39
N ASP A 77 -19.22 0.75 -22.24
CA ASP A 77 -18.99 -0.64 -21.86
C ASP A 77 -17.84 -0.82 -20.86
N TRP A 78 -16.89 0.11 -20.80
CA TRP A 78 -15.76 0.08 -19.87
C TRP A 78 -16.13 0.61 -18.48
N LEU A 79 -17.28 1.26 -18.34
CA LEU A 79 -17.78 1.81 -17.08
C LEU A 79 -18.83 0.90 -16.43
N THR A 80 -18.91 -0.36 -16.87
CA THR A 80 -19.75 -1.38 -16.23
C THR A 80 -19.21 -1.73 -14.84
N GLN A 81 -20.10 -2.16 -13.94
CA GLN A 81 -19.74 -2.52 -12.57
C GLN A 81 -18.65 -3.59 -12.54
N ASP A 82 -18.76 -4.62 -13.37
CA ASP A 82 -17.80 -5.72 -13.44
C ASP A 82 -16.40 -5.23 -13.85
N VAL A 83 -16.32 -4.37 -14.86
CA VAL A 83 -15.04 -3.84 -15.35
C VAL A 83 -14.40 -2.92 -14.32
N LEU A 84 -15.17 -2.01 -13.71
CA LEU A 84 -14.65 -1.11 -12.69
C LEU A 84 -14.18 -1.86 -11.43
N THR A 85 -14.98 -2.84 -10.97
CA THR A 85 -14.64 -3.68 -9.82
C THR A 85 -13.35 -4.47 -10.09
N ALA A 86 -13.28 -5.14 -11.25
CA ALA A 86 -12.09 -5.88 -11.64
C ALA A 86 -10.86 -4.96 -11.82
N GLY A 87 -11.06 -3.76 -12.36
CA GLY A 87 -10.01 -2.77 -12.55
C GLY A 87 -9.38 -2.33 -11.23
N GLU A 88 -10.19 -1.96 -10.25
CA GLU A 88 -9.70 -1.52 -8.93
C GLU A 88 -9.03 -2.68 -8.17
N ILE A 89 -9.65 -3.87 -8.15
CA ILE A 89 -9.06 -5.07 -7.53
C ILE A 89 -7.70 -5.40 -8.16
N PHE A 90 -7.64 -5.40 -9.50
CA PHE A 90 -6.40 -5.71 -10.21
C PHE A 90 -5.32 -4.65 -9.93
N SER A 91 -5.69 -3.37 -9.98
CA SER A 91 -4.80 -2.25 -9.69
C SER A 91 -4.20 -2.37 -8.29
N ASP A 92 -5.03 -2.66 -7.28
CA ASP A 92 -4.57 -2.81 -5.89
C ASP A 92 -3.68 -4.04 -5.69
N ILE A 93 -4.09 -5.21 -6.20
CA ILE A 93 -3.29 -6.43 -6.08
C ILE A 93 -1.94 -6.25 -6.77
N PHE A 94 -1.95 -5.72 -7.99
CA PHE A 94 -0.74 -5.50 -8.77
C PHE A 94 0.15 -4.45 -8.09
N GLY A 95 -0.41 -3.30 -7.71
CA GLY A 95 0.31 -2.21 -7.05
C GLY A 95 0.96 -2.67 -5.74
N ARG A 96 0.21 -3.35 -4.86
CA ARG A 96 0.73 -3.88 -3.59
C ARG A 96 1.82 -4.92 -3.81
N THR A 97 1.65 -5.81 -4.79
CA THR A 97 2.66 -6.80 -5.15
C THR A 97 3.94 -6.10 -5.62
N VAL A 98 3.84 -5.14 -6.54
CA VAL A 98 4.99 -4.36 -7.01
C VAL A 98 5.67 -3.66 -5.84
N CYS A 99 4.93 -2.99 -4.96
CA CYS A 99 5.49 -2.33 -3.77
C CYS A 99 6.28 -3.30 -2.87
N VAL A 100 5.75 -4.49 -2.59
CA VAL A 100 6.44 -5.52 -1.78
C VAL A 100 7.76 -5.94 -2.43
N PHE A 101 7.75 -6.23 -3.74
CA PHE A 101 8.94 -6.68 -4.46
C PHE A 101 9.99 -5.58 -4.61
N VAL A 102 9.56 -4.34 -4.88
CA VAL A 102 10.42 -3.17 -5.00
C VAL A 102 11.03 -2.81 -3.64
N LEU A 103 10.26 -2.84 -2.55
CA LEU A 103 10.79 -2.61 -1.21
C LEU A 103 11.82 -3.68 -0.84
N ALA A 104 11.54 -4.95 -1.14
CA ALA A 104 12.51 -6.03 -0.91
C ALA A 104 13.80 -5.84 -1.71
N LEU A 105 13.68 -5.36 -2.96
CA LEU A 105 14.82 -5.07 -3.82
C LEU A 105 15.63 -3.92 -3.26
N TRP A 106 14.95 -2.83 -2.88
CA TRP A 106 15.56 -1.68 -2.21
C TRP A 106 16.35 -2.10 -0.97
N LEU A 107 15.74 -2.88 -0.08
CA LEU A 107 16.37 -3.35 1.15
C LEU A 107 17.55 -4.29 0.85
N ASN A 108 17.42 -5.17 -0.14
CA ASN A 108 18.52 -6.04 -0.54
C ASN A 108 19.72 -5.24 -1.08
N LEU A 109 19.48 -4.22 -1.90
CA LEU A 109 20.54 -3.39 -2.50
C LEU A 109 21.19 -2.45 -1.47
N SER A 110 20.37 -1.74 -0.70
CA SER A 110 20.83 -0.76 0.29
C SER A 110 21.60 -1.40 1.47
N THR A 111 21.38 -2.68 1.74
CA THR A 111 22.06 -3.42 2.80
C THR A 111 23.25 -4.27 2.32
N LYS A 112 23.64 -4.19 1.03
CA LYS A 112 24.80 -4.95 0.49
C LYS A 112 26.12 -4.69 1.22
N GLY A 113 26.31 -3.50 1.78
CA GLY A 113 27.51 -3.13 2.54
C GLY A 113 27.52 -3.59 4.00
N ASN A 114 26.47 -4.27 4.48
CA ASN A 114 26.42 -4.85 5.84
C ASN A 114 27.45 -5.99 5.97
N ARG A 115 28.04 -6.15 7.16
CA ARG A 115 28.89 -7.30 7.49
C ARG A 115 28.15 -8.64 7.29
N TYR A 116 26.87 -8.68 7.63
CA TYR A 116 26.03 -9.88 7.48
C TYR A 116 25.24 -9.84 6.17
N LYS A 117 25.49 -10.79 5.28
CA LYS A 117 24.76 -10.86 4.00
C LYS A 117 23.39 -11.51 4.21
N HIS A 118 22.36 -10.81 3.76
CA HIS A 118 20.98 -11.28 3.79
C HIS A 118 20.48 -11.52 2.37
N SER A 119 19.75 -12.61 2.16
CA SER A 119 19.18 -12.93 0.85
C SER A 119 17.98 -12.04 0.53
N TYR A 120 17.69 -11.88 -0.77
CA TYR A 120 16.47 -11.19 -1.23
C TYR A 120 15.21 -11.77 -0.59
N GLY A 121 15.12 -13.11 -0.48
CA GLY A 121 13.95 -13.77 0.12
C GLY A 121 13.68 -13.40 1.57
N LYS A 122 14.71 -13.06 2.38
CA LYS A 122 14.50 -12.55 3.74
C LYS A 122 13.92 -11.13 3.73
N TRP A 123 14.43 -10.27 2.85
CA TRP A 123 13.90 -8.91 2.69
C TRP A 123 12.51 -8.89 2.05
N LEU A 124 12.22 -9.83 1.15
CA LEU A 124 10.87 -10.06 0.64
C LEU A 124 9.92 -10.45 1.76
N ALA A 125 10.35 -11.39 2.62
CA ALA A 125 9.57 -11.79 3.78
C ALA A 125 9.30 -10.62 4.74
N ALA A 126 10.32 -9.80 5.03
CA ALA A 126 10.14 -8.58 5.83
C ALA A 126 9.17 -7.60 5.16
N SER A 127 9.28 -7.41 3.84
CA SER A 127 8.44 -6.46 3.08
C SER A 127 6.96 -6.81 3.14
N CYS A 128 6.61 -8.10 3.12
CA CYS A 128 5.22 -8.52 3.35
C CYS A 128 4.70 -8.09 4.73
N PHE A 129 5.51 -8.17 5.78
CA PHE A 129 5.11 -7.70 7.11
C PHE A 129 5.12 -6.18 7.21
N ILE A 130 6.08 -5.49 6.58
CA ILE A 130 6.14 -4.02 6.57
C ILE A 130 4.89 -3.43 5.93
N MET A 131 4.35 -4.08 4.89
CA MET A 131 3.15 -3.62 4.17
C MET A 131 1.83 -3.98 4.87
N LEU A 132 1.84 -4.79 5.94
CA LEU A 132 0.60 -5.17 6.64
C LEU A 132 -0.27 -4.02 7.16
N PRO A 133 0.27 -2.84 7.55
CA PRO A 133 -0.58 -1.74 7.98
C PRO A 133 -1.60 -1.29 6.92
N THR A 134 -1.42 -1.61 5.62
CA THR A 134 -2.46 -1.35 4.60
C THR A 134 -3.81 -1.97 4.98
N LEU A 135 -3.82 -3.09 5.71
CA LEU A 135 -5.05 -3.72 6.20
C LEU A 135 -5.86 -2.79 7.10
N VAL A 136 -5.18 -1.92 7.89
CA VAL A 136 -5.85 -0.93 8.72
C VAL A 136 -6.55 0.11 7.85
N GLY A 137 -5.92 0.54 6.76
CA GLY A 137 -6.54 1.40 5.77
C GLY A 137 -7.70 0.71 5.07
N ASP A 138 -7.58 -0.57 4.70
CA ASP A 138 -8.66 -1.34 4.06
C ASP A 138 -9.89 -1.47 4.98
N ILE A 139 -9.68 -1.73 6.27
CA ILE A 139 -10.76 -1.75 7.27
C ILE A 139 -11.40 -0.37 7.40
N ALA A 140 -10.60 0.70 7.38
CA ALA A 140 -11.11 2.07 7.40
C ALA A 140 -11.93 2.39 6.14
N SER A 141 -11.46 2.02 4.95
CA SER A 141 -12.16 2.16 3.67
C SER A 141 -13.48 1.40 3.68
N PHE A 142 -13.48 0.14 4.12
CA PHE A 142 -14.70 -0.66 4.25
C PHE A 142 -15.70 -0.01 5.21
N THR A 143 -15.23 0.45 6.37
CA THR A 143 -16.07 1.18 7.34
C THR A 143 -16.64 2.47 6.72
N ASN A 144 -15.80 3.23 6.01
CA ASN A 144 -16.20 4.44 5.31
C ASN A 144 -17.29 4.17 4.27
N ILE A 145 -17.21 3.06 3.54
CA ILE A 145 -18.23 2.64 2.57
C ILE A 145 -19.55 2.31 3.27
N LEU A 146 -19.51 1.55 4.38
CA LEU A 146 -20.73 1.15 5.11
C LEU A 146 -21.51 2.33 5.71
N PHE A 147 -20.83 3.42 6.08
CA PHE A 147 -21.44 4.55 6.78
C PHE A 147 -21.69 5.79 5.90
N ASN A 148 -21.17 5.83 4.67
CA ASN A 148 -21.45 6.93 3.75
C ASN A 148 -22.60 6.60 2.80
N SER A 149 -23.25 7.66 2.28
CA SER A 149 -24.29 7.56 1.26
C SER A 149 -23.75 7.01 -0.07
N ASN A 150 -24.63 6.43 -0.89
CA ASN A 150 -24.38 5.76 -2.18
C ASN A 150 -23.64 6.59 -3.27
N ASN A 151 -23.25 7.84 -3.00
CA ASN A 151 -22.63 8.77 -3.95
C ASN A 151 -21.22 9.20 -3.50
N ILE A 152 -20.36 8.23 -3.21
CA ILE A 152 -18.94 8.45 -2.94
C ILE A 152 -18.13 8.01 -4.15
N MET A 153 -17.10 8.79 -4.52
CA MET A 153 -16.19 8.43 -5.61
C MET A 153 -15.17 7.38 -5.14
N PRO A 154 -14.60 6.55 -6.05
CA PRO A 154 -13.66 5.49 -5.67
C PRO A 154 -12.45 6.01 -4.89
N ASN A 155 -11.89 7.14 -5.35
CA ASN A 155 -10.76 7.81 -4.71
C ASN A 155 -11.05 8.38 -3.31
N ALA A 156 -12.32 8.63 -2.97
CA ALA A 156 -12.76 9.06 -1.66
C ALA A 156 -13.20 7.88 -0.77
N ALA A 157 -13.45 6.72 -1.38
CA ALA A 157 -13.74 5.48 -0.68
C ALA A 157 -12.47 4.84 -0.12
N ASP A 158 -11.35 4.92 -0.85
CA ASP A 158 -10.06 4.38 -0.41
C ASP A 158 -9.30 5.32 0.54
N LEU A 159 -9.28 4.95 1.82
CA LEU A 159 -8.56 5.60 2.91
C LEU A 159 -7.12 5.09 3.10
N ASN A 160 -6.59 4.25 2.21
CA ASN A 160 -5.14 4.00 2.18
C ASN A 160 -4.38 5.13 1.50
N SER A 161 -5.03 5.87 0.61
CA SER A 161 -4.42 6.95 -0.16
C SER A 161 -4.62 8.33 0.47
N LEU A 162 -3.69 9.24 0.19
CA LEU A 162 -3.85 10.67 0.53
C LEU A 162 -5.09 11.26 -0.15
N ASN A 163 -5.48 10.74 -1.32
CA ASN A 163 -6.67 11.19 -2.04
C ASN A 163 -7.97 10.90 -1.28
N GLY A 164 -8.01 9.88 -0.42
CA GLY A 164 -9.15 9.65 0.47
C GLY A 164 -9.49 10.85 1.34
N LEU A 165 -8.48 11.67 1.69
CA LEU A 165 -8.66 12.91 2.45
C LEU A 165 -8.90 14.13 1.54
N LEU A 166 -8.14 14.25 0.45
CA LEU A 166 -8.17 15.42 -0.43
C LEU A 166 -9.36 15.43 -1.41
N LYS A 167 -9.88 14.25 -1.76
CA LYS A 167 -11.02 14.03 -2.65
C LYS A 167 -10.88 14.75 -3.99
N LEU A 168 -9.66 14.73 -4.55
CA LEU A 168 -9.35 15.44 -5.80
C LEU A 168 -10.07 14.77 -6.98
N PRO A 169 -10.73 15.51 -7.87
CA PRO A 169 -11.32 14.96 -9.10
C PRO A 169 -10.29 14.18 -9.94
N LEU A 170 -10.72 13.18 -10.71
CA LEU A 170 -9.83 12.34 -11.52
C LEU A 170 -9.08 13.13 -12.60
N ASN A 171 -9.64 14.25 -13.06
CA ASN A 171 -9.01 15.14 -14.03
C ASN A 171 -8.03 16.15 -13.40
N HIS A 172 -7.86 16.14 -12.07
CA HIS A 172 -6.93 17.04 -11.41
C HIS A 172 -5.47 16.55 -11.59
N PRO A 173 -4.49 17.43 -11.92
CA PRO A 173 -3.10 17.02 -12.17
C PRO A 173 -2.44 16.26 -11.01
N TRP A 174 -2.84 16.58 -9.78
CA TRP A 174 -2.33 15.94 -8.56
C TRP A 174 -3.07 14.66 -8.15
N ALA A 175 -4.16 14.29 -8.84
CA ALA A 175 -4.96 13.12 -8.45
C ALA A 175 -4.14 11.81 -8.50
N PRO A 176 -3.35 11.50 -9.55
CA PRO A 176 -2.54 10.28 -9.56
C PRO A 176 -1.52 10.22 -8.41
N PHE A 177 -0.92 11.37 -8.08
CA PHE A 177 0.02 11.47 -6.95
C PHE A 177 -0.71 11.22 -5.62
N ALA A 178 -1.81 11.93 -5.37
CA ALA A 178 -2.57 11.78 -4.13
C ALA A 178 -3.11 10.35 -3.96
N THR A 179 -3.51 9.67 -5.04
CA THR A 179 -3.96 8.27 -4.98
C THR A 179 -2.82 7.32 -4.65
N THR A 180 -1.59 7.62 -5.07
CA THR A 180 -0.44 6.71 -4.85
C THR A 180 0.22 6.90 -3.47
N VAL A 181 0.14 8.10 -2.89
CA VAL A 181 0.77 8.39 -1.60
C VAL A 181 0.01 7.71 -0.47
N PRO A 182 0.62 6.75 0.26
CA PRO A 182 -0.09 6.08 1.32
C PRO A 182 -0.08 6.92 2.61
N LEU A 183 -1.24 7.09 3.22
CA LEU A 183 -1.37 7.79 4.51
C LEU A 183 -0.57 7.12 5.63
N LEU A 184 -0.39 5.80 5.52
CA LEU A 184 0.30 4.97 6.49
C LEU A 184 1.82 4.91 6.27
N ALA A 185 2.38 5.72 5.36
CA ALA A 185 3.83 5.79 5.10
C ALA A 185 4.68 5.92 6.38
N PRO A 186 4.33 6.75 7.39
CA PRO A 186 5.10 6.82 8.64
C PRO A 186 5.21 5.46 9.35
N TRP A 187 4.16 4.64 9.28
CA TRP A 187 4.16 3.29 9.86
C TRP A 187 5.08 2.35 9.06
N TYR A 188 5.01 2.38 7.73
CA TYR A 188 5.90 1.59 6.88
C TYR A 188 7.38 1.95 7.13
N ILE A 189 7.69 3.24 7.29
CA ILE A 189 9.03 3.71 7.61
C ILE A 189 9.48 3.16 8.97
N ALA A 190 8.62 3.23 10.00
CA ALA A 190 8.96 2.74 11.34
C ALA A 190 9.23 1.22 11.35
N LEU A 191 8.42 0.43 10.63
CA LEU A 191 8.62 -1.02 10.51
C LEU A 191 9.86 -1.35 9.70
N THR A 192 10.11 -0.62 8.60
CA THR A 192 11.33 -0.77 7.80
C THR A 192 12.56 -0.49 8.65
N TYR A 193 12.57 0.62 9.39
CA TYR A 193 13.63 0.96 10.34
C TYR A 193 13.85 -0.17 11.36
N THR A 194 12.78 -0.70 11.94
CA THR A 194 12.89 -1.78 12.93
C THR A 194 13.54 -3.02 12.31
N SER A 195 13.11 -3.45 11.12
CA SER A 195 13.70 -4.61 10.45
C SER A 195 15.17 -4.40 10.09
N VAL A 196 15.54 -3.22 9.58
CA VAL A 196 16.91 -2.88 9.20
C VAL A 196 17.80 -2.81 10.45
N ALA A 197 17.35 -2.12 11.50
CA ALA A 197 18.08 -2.02 12.76
C ALA A 197 18.24 -3.37 13.47
N ALA A 198 17.27 -4.29 13.31
CA ALA A 198 17.34 -5.62 13.91
C ALA A 198 18.30 -6.56 13.16
N TRP A 199 18.41 -6.42 11.84
CA TRP A 199 19.12 -7.40 11.00
C TRP A 199 20.51 -6.93 10.55
N THR A 200 20.79 -5.63 10.59
CA THR A 200 22.05 -5.08 10.07
C THR A 200 22.93 -4.50 11.18
N ASP A 201 24.21 -4.33 10.88
CA ASP A 201 25.17 -3.64 11.76
C ASP A 201 25.16 -2.12 11.57
N PHE A 202 24.16 -1.58 10.88
CA PHE A 202 24.08 -0.16 10.58
C PHE A 202 23.83 0.64 11.85
N ASP A 203 24.45 1.82 11.91
CA ASP A 203 24.13 2.80 12.93
C ASP A 203 22.73 3.36 12.71
N ARG A 204 22.20 4.03 13.75
CA ARG A 204 20.82 4.53 13.74
C ARG A 204 20.55 5.48 12.58
N ALA A 205 21.50 6.35 12.24
CA ALA A 205 21.32 7.32 11.16
C ALA A 205 21.16 6.62 9.80
N LYS A 206 22.06 5.68 9.48
CA LYS A 206 21.99 4.92 8.23
C LYS A 206 20.73 4.05 8.15
N ALA A 207 20.30 3.42 9.26
CA ALA A 207 19.07 2.66 9.29
C ALA A 207 17.83 3.53 9.00
N ILE A 208 17.76 4.74 9.55
CA ILE A 208 16.68 5.70 9.27
C ILE A 208 16.69 6.11 7.80
N ILE A 209 17.86 6.44 7.23
CA ILE A 209 17.98 6.81 5.82
C ILE A 209 17.48 5.68 4.93
N VAL A 210 17.94 4.44 5.15
CA VAL A 210 17.49 3.27 4.37
C VAL A 210 15.98 3.08 4.47
N ALA A 211 15.39 3.29 5.64
CA ALA A 211 13.96 3.11 5.86
C ALA A 211 13.09 4.20 5.22
N ALA A 212 13.51 5.46 5.29
CA ALA A 212 12.71 6.61 4.84
C ALA A 212 12.88 6.91 3.35
N LEU A 213 14.06 6.65 2.78
CA LEU A 213 14.42 7.13 1.45
C LEU A 213 13.48 6.70 0.32
N PRO A 214 12.99 5.45 0.22
CA PRO A 214 12.04 5.06 -0.83
C PRO A 214 10.78 5.93 -0.85
N TRP A 215 10.24 6.22 0.33
CA TRP A 215 9.02 7.01 0.50
C TRP A 215 9.27 8.49 0.22
N LEU A 216 10.38 9.03 0.72
CA LEU A 216 10.75 10.42 0.49
C LEU A 216 11.02 10.71 -1.00
N LEU A 217 11.61 9.77 -1.73
CA LEU A 217 11.82 9.94 -3.18
C LEU A 217 10.48 10.09 -3.91
N ILE A 218 9.47 9.28 -3.57
CA ILE A 218 8.13 9.40 -4.16
C ILE A 218 7.49 10.74 -3.77
N LEU A 219 7.57 11.12 -2.50
CA LEU A 219 6.98 12.35 -1.96
C LEU A 219 7.66 13.64 -2.44
N THR A 220 8.87 13.56 -2.99
CA THR A 220 9.61 14.75 -3.45
C THR A 220 9.74 14.81 -4.96
N ILE A 221 10.16 13.74 -5.62
CA ILE A 221 10.40 13.73 -7.06
C ILE A 221 9.10 13.93 -7.83
N TRP A 222 8.04 13.20 -7.48
CA TRP A 222 6.80 13.26 -8.24
C TRP A 222 6.12 14.64 -8.17
N PRO A 223 5.96 15.28 -7.00
CA PRO A 223 5.48 16.66 -6.93
C PRO A 223 6.31 17.65 -7.75
N ILE A 224 7.64 17.51 -7.75
CA ILE A 224 8.51 18.37 -8.56
C ILE A 224 8.22 18.17 -10.05
N MET A 225 8.03 16.93 -10.52
CA MET A 225 7.66 16.68 -11.92
C MET A 225 6.33 17.33 -12.30
N ILE A 226 5.34 17.33 -11.40
CA ILE A 226 4.04 17.98 -11.65
C ILE A 226 4.20 19.50 -11.72
N LEU A 227 5.05 20.10 -10.88
CA LEU A 227 5.26 21.55 -10.84
C LEU A 227 6.06 22.11 -12.04
N VAL A 228 6.83 21.26 -12.72
CA VAL A 228 7.70 21.64 -13.85
C VAL A 228 7.09 21.28 -15.21
N ALA A 229 6.05 20.45 -15.23
CA ALA A 229 5.30 20.07 -16.44
C ALA A 229 4.32 21.18 -16.88
#